data_AF-A0A1B6K9F2-F1
#
_entry.id   AF-A0A1B6K9F2-F1
#
_cell.length_a   1.000
_cell.length_b   1.000
_cell.length_c   1.000
_cell.angle_alpha   90.00
_cell.angle_beta   90.00
_cell.angle_gamma   90.00
#
_symmetry.space_group_name_H-M   'P 1'
#
loop_
_entity.id
_entity.type
_entity.pdbx_description
1 polymer ?
#
loop_
_entity_poly.entity_id
_entity_poly.type
_entity_poly.pdbx_seq_one_letter_code
_entity_poly.pdbx_strand_id
1 'polypeptide(L)'
;PGELRRRPRHWKPLVLVIPLRLGITDINPVYVQAIKASFTFKQSLGLIGGKPNHALYFIGCVGNDVIFLDPHTTQSIGVVDGKEHEHEWKMDASYHCTQASRLHILNMDPSVAVSFFCRTEAEFEGLCESIRSQMVTPDRQALVEVREEQLEHWTPLDDTAADALGATALSFYQDRQFDDSDDDFELLG
;
A
#
# COMPACT_ATOMS: atom_id res chain seq x y z
N PRO A 1 -9.04 -39.40 -27.10
CA PRO A 1 -8.09 -39.31 -25.97
C PRO A 1 -6.82 -38.56 -26.40
N GLY A 2 -6.87 -37.22 -26.33
CA GLY A 2 -5.73 -36.34 -26.62
C GLY A 2 -5.27 -35.72 -25.32
N GLU A 3 -4.13 -36.19 -24.82
CA GLU A 3 -3.48 -35.66 -23.62
C GLU A 3 -2.95 -34.26 -23.95
N LEU A 4 -3.67 -33.23 -23.47
CA LEU A 4 -3.24 -31.85 -23.57
C LEU A 4 -1.95 -31.71 -22.74
N ARG A 5 -0.78 -31.72 -23.39
CA ARG A 5 0.52 -31.47 -22.75
C ARG A 5 0.42 -30.17 -21.93
N ARG A 6 0.26 -30.28 -20.61
CA ARG A 6 0.32 -29.15 -19.69
C ARG A 6 1.71 -28.53 -19.86
N ARG A 7 1.79 -27.32 -20.40
CA ARG A 7 3.03 -26.55 -20.39
C ARG A 7 3.51 -26.41 -18.94
N PRO A 8 4.82 -26.47 -18.66
CA PRO A 8 5.32 -26.23 -17.31
C PRO A 8 4.78 -24.88 -16.83
N ARG A 9 4.12 -24.90 -15.67
CA ARG A 9 3.57 -23.70 -15.04
C ARG A 9 4.75 -22.87 -14.54
N HIS A 10 5.11 -21.83 -15.29
CA HIS A 10 6.09 -20.86 -14.84
C HIS A 10 5.37 -19.83 -13.97
N TRP A 11 5.67 -19.84 -12.68
CA TRP A 11 5.23 -18.80 -11.75
C TRP A 11 5.86 -17.46 -12.13
N LYS A 12 5.05 -16.40 -12.20
CA LYS A 12 5.54 -15.03 -12.31
C LYS A 12 5.59 -14.46 -10.89
N PRO A 13 6.72 -13.85 -10.44
CA PRO A 13 6.76 -13.15 -9.17
C PRO A 13 5.56 -12.20 -9.03
N LEU A 14 4.86 -12.31 -7.92
CA LEU A 14 3.60 -11.64 -7.66
C LEU A 14 3.81 -10.51 -6.66
N VAL A 15 3.38 -9.30 -7.04
CA VAL A 15 3.09 -8.22 -6.10
C VAL A 15 1.58 -8.19 -5.94
N LEU A 16 1.09 -8.56 -4.77
CA LEU A 16 -0.32 -8.54 -4.42
C LEU A 16 -0.62 -7.29 -3.61
N VAL A 17 -1.51 -6.43 -4.11
CA VAL A 17 -1.96 -5.22 -3.43
C VAL A 17 -3.46 -5.35 -3.15
N ILE A 18 -3.85 -5.18 -1.89
CA ILE A 18 -5.23 -5.33 -1.45
C ILE A 18 -5.68 -4.00 -0.84
N PRO A 19 -6.49 -3.19 -1.56
CA PRO A 19 -7.14 -2.00 -1.02
C PRO A 19 -8.14 -2.38 0.08
N LEU A 20 -8.14 -1.63 1.18
CA LEU A 20 -8.96 -1.86 2.36
C LEU A 20 -9.54 -0.55 2.89
N ARG A 21 -10.77 -0.62 3.39
CA ARG A 21 -11.39 0.44 4.18
C ARG A 21 -11.64 -0.05 5.60
N LEU A 22 -10.82 0.42 6.54
CA LEU A 22 -10.73 -0.08 7.92
C LEU A 22 -11.57 0.71 8.92
N GLY A 23 -12.46 1.57 8.42
CA GLY A 23 -13.34 2.42 9.21
C GLY A 23 -13.98 3.52 8.36
N ILE A 24 -14.88 4.30 8.95
CA ILE A 24 -15.53 5.42 8.26
C ILE A 24 -14.63 6.65 8.30
N THR A 25 -14.25 7.10 9.50
CA THR A 25 -13.39 8.28 9.70
C THR A 25 -12.04 7.87 10.28
N ASP A 26 -12.06 6.99 11.28
CA ASP A 26 -10.88 6.50 11.97
C ASP A 26 -10.78 4.97 11.85
N ILE A 27 -9.58 4.43 12.07
CA ILE A 27 -9.36 2.98 12.14
C ILE A 27 -10.23 2.38 13.25
N ASN A 28 -11.03 1.38 12.91
CA ASN A 28 -11.73 0.59 13.92
C ASN A 28 -10.69 -0.24 14.72
N PRO A 29 -10.62 -0.11 16.06
CA PRO A 29 -9.65 -0.81 16.89
C PRO A 29 -9.64 -2.33 16.73
N VAL A 30 -10.74 -2.92 16.25
CA VAL A 30 -10.85 -4.35 15.97
C VAL A 30 -9.80 -4.84 14.95
N TYR A 31 -9.38 -3.98 14.03
CA TYR A 31 -8.42 -4.31 12.97
C TYR A 31 -6.95 -4.15 13.39
N VAL A 32 -6.67 -3.53 14.55
CA VAL A 32 -5.29 -3.23 14.97
C VAL A 32 -4.41 -4.48 15.00
N GLN A 33 -4.92 -5.60 15.52
CA GLN A 33 -4.14 -6.84 15.58
C GLN A 33 -3.88 -7.43 14.19
N ALA A 34 -4.87 -7.36 13.28
CA ALA A 34 -4.71 -7.84 11.91
C ALA A 34 -3.70 -6.98 11.11
N ILE A 35 -3.70 -5.66 11.31
CA ILE A 35 -2.69 -4.75 10.74
C ILE A 35 -1.29 -5.12 11.28
N LYS A 36 -1.17 -5.34 12.59
CA LYS A 36 0.12 -5.72 13.19
C LYS A 36 0.60 -7.07 12.64
N ALA A 37 -0.30 -8.04 12.49
CA ALA A 37 0.01 -9.35 11.95
C ALA A 37 0.54 -9.26 10.51
N SER A 38 -0.04 -8.41 9.66
CA SER A 38 0.39 -8.30 8.26
C SER A 38 1.84 -7.82 8.10
N PHE A 39 2.36 -7.01 9.03
CA PHE A 39 3.78 -6.62 9.06
C PHE A 39 4.72 -7.77 9.43
N THR A 40 4.22 -8.83 10.05
CA THR A 40 5.06 -9.97 10.49
C THR A 40 5.24 -11.03 9.40
N PHE A 41 4.46 -10.97 8.32
CA PHE A 41 4.54 -11.95 7.24
C PHE A 41 5.85 -11.75 6.47
N LYS A 42 6.51 -12.84 6.08
CA LYS A 42 7.78 -12.78 5.31
C LYS A 42 7.61 -12.08 3.96
N GLN A 43 6.41 -12.14 3.41
CA GLN A 43 6.01 -11.57 2.15
C GLN A 43 5.63 -10.08 2.29
N SER A 44 5.57 -9.53 3.51
CA SER A 44 5.06 -8.17 3.74
C SER A 44 5.90 -7.13 3.01
N LEU A 45 5.25 -6.33 2.18
CA LEU A 45 5.78 -5.08 1.65
C LEU A 45 5.29 -3.89 2.48
N GLY A 46 4.56 -4.11 3.58
CA GLY A 46 3.96 -3.04 4.38
C GLY A 46 2.61 -2.55 3.85
N LEU A 47 2.24 -1.34 4.26
CA LEU A 47 0.98 -0.69 3.90
C LEU A 47 1.26 0.67 3.27
N ILE A 48 0.46 1.07 2.29
CA ILE A 48 0.38 2.45 1.81
C ILE A 48 -0.98 3.02 2.17
N GLY A 49 -1.05 4.31 2.48
CA GLY A 49 -2.32 4.97 2.80
C GLY A 49 -2.10 6.40 3.25
N GLY A 50 -3.12 7.01 3.84
CA GLY A 50 -3.05 8.39 4.31
C GLY A 50 -4.15 9.26 3.73
N LYS A 51 -4.21 10.49 4.21
CA LYS A 51 -5.22 11.48 3.79
C LYS A 51 -4.82 12.09 2.44
N PRO A 52 -5.76 12.75 1.74
CA PRO A 52 -5.43 13.63 0.61
C PRO A 52 -4.22 14.52 0.94
N ASN A 53 -3.22 14.53 0.05
CA ASN A 53 -1.95 15.26 0.20
C ASN A 53 -1.08 14.87 1.42
N HIS A 54 -1.38 13.76 2.10
CA HIS A 54 -0.66 13.25 3.27
C HIS A 54 -0.51 11.72 3.20
N ALA A 55 0.01 11.20 2.09
CA ALA A 55 0.24 9.78 1.88
C ALA A 55 1.55 9.29 2.54
N LEU A 56 1.50 8.16 3.23
CA LEU A 56 2.61 7.56 3.97
C LEU A 56 2.83 6.11 3.53
N TYR A 57 4.08 5.66 3.60
CA TYR A 57 4.45 4.26 3.40
C TYR A 57 4.84 3.62 4.73
N PHE A 58 3.95 2.80 5.28
CA PHE A 58 4.14 2.09 6.55
C PHE A 58 4.92 0.80 6.34
N ILE A 59 6.03 0.63 7.06
CA ILE A 59 7.00 -0.46 6.87
C ILE A 59 7.07 -1.44 8.05
N GLY A 60 6.38 -1.16 9.15
CA GLY A 60 6.37 -2.00 10.34
C GLY A 60 5.68 -1.34 11.52
N CYS A 61 5.77 -1.95 12.70
CA CYS A 61 5.23 -1.39 13.93
C CYS A 61 6.06 -1.76 15.16
N VAL A 62 6.03 -0.91 16.18
CA VAL A 62 6.58 -1.16 17.52
C VAL A 62 5.52 -0.78 18.54
N GLY A 63 5.10 -1.73 19.38
CA GLY A 63 3.97 -1.51 20.29
C GLY A 63 2.69 -1.23 19.49
N ASN A 64 2.11 -0.05 19.65
CA ASN A 64 0.95 0.41 18.89
C ASN A 64 1.28 1.54 17.91
N ASP A 65 2.56 1.80 17.66
CA ASP A 65 2.99 2.80 16.69
C ASP A 65 3.47 2.11 15.42
N VAL A 66 2.98 2.55 14.27
CA VAL A 66 3.52 2.19 12.95
C VAL A 66 4.72 3.05 12.63
N ILE A 67 5.70 2.43 12.00
CA ILE A 67 6.89 3.09 11.45
C ILE A 67 6.62 3.34 9.97
N PHE A 68 6.94 4.55 9.49
CA PHE A 68 6.66 4.94 8.12
C PHE A 68 7.76 5.78 7.47
N LEU A 69 7.74 5.80 6.14
CA LEU A 69 8.48 6.71 5.28
C LEU A 69 7.51 7.78 4.74
N ASP A 70 7.96 9.02 4.77
CA ASP A 70 7.18 10.20 4.42
C ASP A 70 7.75 10.86 3.15
N PRO A 71 6.96 10.96 2.07
CA PRO A 71 7.40 11.57 0.82
C PRO A 71 7.29 13.11 0.79
N HIS A 72 6.74 13.77 1.81
CA HIS A 72 6.44 15.22 1.80
C HIS A 72 7.68 16.10 2.08
N THR A 73 8.79 15.78 1.44
CA THR A 73 9.99 16.62 1.41
C THR A 73 10.46 16.76 -0.02
N THR A 74 10.38 17.96 -0.57
CA THR A 74 10.87 18.26 -1.91
C THR A 74 12.40 18.17 -1.95
N GLN A 75 12.92 17.38 -2.88
CA GLN A 75 14.36 17.25 -3.13
C GLN A 75 14.70 17.69 -4.55
N SER A 76 15.97 18.06 -4.78
CA SER A 76 16.45 18.35 -6.14
C SER A 76 16.46 17.09 -7.00
N ILE A 77 16.12 17.22 -8.28
CA ILE A 77 16.24 16.14 -9.25
C ILE A 77 17.71 15.82 -9.54
N GLY A 78 18.00 14.55 -9.81
CA GLY A 78 19.16 14.19 -10.62
C GLY A 78 19.22 12.69 -10.90
N VAL A 79 20.41 12.21 -11.26
CA VAL A 79 20.63 10.90 -11.84
C VAL A 79 21.62 10.10 -10.97
N VAL A 80 21.31 8.82 -10.78
CA VAL A 80 22.22 7.83 -10.19
C VAL A 80 22.50 6.79 -11.27
N ASP A 81 23.67 6.87 -11.91
CA ASP A 81 24.11 5.91 -12.92
C ASP A 81 25.48 5.35 -12.55
N GLY A 82 25.57 4.06 -12.24
CA GLY A 82 26.83 3.39 -11.90
C GLY A 82 27.52 3.79 -10.58
N LYS A 83 27.22 4.97 -10.00
CA LYS A 83 27.88 5.53 -8.80
C LYS A 83 29.39 5.73 -8.98
N GLU A 84 29.79 6.17 -10.17
CA GLU A 84 31.18 6.45 -10.52
C GLU A 84 31.68 7.80 -9.97
N HIS A 85 30.76 8.75 -9.76
CA HIS A 85 31.09 10.10 -9.31
C HIS A 85 30.52 10.43 -7.92
N GLU A 86 31.18 11.31 -7.17
CA GLU A 86 30.76 11.70 -5.81
C GLU A 86 29.34 12.29 -5.76
N HIS A 87 28.92 13.00 -6.80
CA HIS A 87 27.59 13.59 -6.87
C HIS A 87 26.48 12.53 -6.95
N GLU A 88 26.75 11.38 -7.60
CA GLU A 88 25.80 10.26 -7.71
C GLU A 88 25.65 9.55 -6.36
N TRP A 89 26.73 9.43 -5.58
CA TRP A 89 26.67 8.95 -4.20
C TRP A 89 25.83 9.88 -3.31
N LYS A 90 26.06 11.20 -3.38
CA LYS A 90 25.29 12.18 -2.62
C LYS A 90 23.81 12.12 -2.97
N MET A 91 23.51 11.85 -4.24
CA MET A 91 22.15 11.71 -4.72
C MET A 91 21.49 10.40 -4.27
N ASP A 92 22.18 9.27 -4.39
CA ASP A 92 21.72 7.98 -3.87
C ASP A 92 21.37 8.05 -2.38
N ALA A 93 22.23 8.72 -1.59
CA ALA A 93 22.00 8.95 -0.17
C ALA A 93 20.69 9.71 0.13
N SER A 94 20.17 10.52 -0.79
CA SER A 94 18.91 11.26 -0.59
C SER A 94 17.66 10.37 -0.72
N TYR A 95 17.77 9.20 -1.35
CA TYR A 95 16.71 8.18 -1.42
C TYR A 95 16.70 7.24 -0.20
N HIS A 96 17.64 7.41 0.73
CA HIS A 96 17.71 6.65 1.97
C HIS A 96 17.33 7.51 3.17
N CYS A 97 16.16 7.24 3.76
CA CYS A 97 15.73 7.92 4.96
C CYS A 97 16.54 7.47 6.18
N THR A 98 17.18 8.41 6.88
CA THR A 98 18.01 8.14 8.06
C THR A 98 17.22 8.15 9.37
N GLN A 99 15.98 8.66 9.35
CA GLN A 99 15.12 8.79 10.51
C GLN A 99 13.86 7.96 10.36
N ALA A 100 13.51 7.20 11.39
CA ALA A 100 12.29 6.42 11.44
C ALA A 100 11.19 7.21 12.15
N SER A 101 10.22 7.72 11.38
CA SER A 101 9.04 8.40 11.91
C SER A 101 8.01 7.39 12.42
N ARG A 102 7.21 7.80 13.41
CA ARG A 102 6.21 6.96 14.08
C ARG A 102 4.88 7.65 14.22
N LEU A 103 3.80 6.87 14.12
CA LEU A 103 2.42 7.31 14.26
C LEU A 103 1.65 6.21 14.99
N HIS A 104 0.77 6.57 15.92
CA HIS A 104 -0.10 5.58 16.56
C HIS A 104 -1.05 4.94 15.53
N ILE A 105 -1.22 3.62 15.53
CA ILE A 105 -2.02 2.88 14.51
C ILE A 105 -3.43 3.47 14.35
N LEU A 106 -4.07 3.89 15.44
CA LEU A 106 -5.42 4.46 15.40
C LEU A 106 -5.50 5.83 14.70
N ASN A 107 -4.36 6.50 14.51
CA ASN A 107 -4.28 7.78 13.83
C ASN A 107 -3.97 7.63 12.33
N MET A 108 -3.82 6.40 11.83
CA MET A 108 -3.75 6.13 10.40
C MET A 108 -5.09 6.48 9.74
N ASP A 109 -5.06 6.90 8.47
CA ASP A 109 -6.28 6.99 7.67
C ASP A 109 -6.88 5.59 7.46
N PRO A 110 -8.21 5.40 7.55
CA PRO A 110 -8.82 4.09 7.35
C PRO A 110 -8.75 3.59 5.90
N SER A 111 -8.39 4.43 4.93
CA SER A 111 -8.12 4.05 3.55
C SER A 111 -6.66 3.63 3.39
N VAL A 112 -6.42 2.33 3.28
CA VAL A 112 -5.07 1.77 3.14
C VAL A 112 -5.05 0.66 2.09
N ALA A 113 -3.87 0.34 1.57
CA ALA A 113 -3.65 -0.89 0.83
C ALA A 113 -2.49 -1.66 1.46
N VAL A 114 -2.75 -2.92 1.81
CA VAL A 114 -1.71 -3.85 2.26
C VAL A 114 -1.10 -4.54 1.06
N SER A 115 0.23 -4.69 1.08
CA SER A 115 0.98 -5.22 -0.07
C SER A 115 1.86 -6.39 0.34
N PHE A 116 1.94 -7.40 -0.54
CA PHE A 116 2.76 -8.59 -0.35
C PHE A 116 3.53 -8.94 -1.62
N PHE A 117 4.74 -9.47 -1.45
CA PHE A 117 5.57 -10.00 -2.53
C PHE A 117 5.76 -11.50 -2.38
N CYS A 118 5.41 -12.25 -3.44
CA CYS A 118 5.58 -13.69 -3.52
C CYS A 118 6.38 -14.03 -4.78
N ARG A 119 7.66 -14.33 -4.62
CA ARG A 119 8.57 -14.69 -5.71
C ARG A 119 8.28 -16.07 -6.27
N THR A 120 7.73 -16.97 -5.46
CA THR A 120 7.37 -18.35 -5.87
C THR A 120 5.94 -18.69 -5.48
N GLU A 121 5.36 -19.69 -6.14
CA GLU A 121 4.02 -20.22 -5.83
C GLU A 121 3.92 -20.66 -4.36
N ALA A 122 4.94 -21.35 -3.84
CA ALA A 122 5.00 -21.75 -2.43
C ALA A 122 5.02 -20.56 -1.43
N GLU A 123 5.59 -19.41 -1.82
CA GLU A 123 5.55 -18.21 -0.97
C GLU A 123 4.13 -17.63 -0.93
N PHE A 124 3.38 -17.72 -2.04
CA PHE A 124 1.97 -17.33 -2.11
C PHE A 124 1.07 -18.28 -1.30
N GLU A 125 1.28 -19.60 -1.39
CA GLU A 125 0.54 -20.57 -0.57
C GLU A 125 0.75 -20.31 0.93
N GLY A 126 1.99 -20.08 1.36
CA GLY A 126 2.29 -19.73 2.75
C GLY A 126 1.71 -18.38 3.19
N LEU A 127 1.57 -17.42 2.26
CA LEU A 127 0.86 -16.17 2.52
C LEU A 127 -0.64 -16.44 2.76
N CYS A 128 -1.28 -17.24 1.91
CA CYS A 128 -2.69 -17.61 2.05
C CYS A 128 -2.98 -18.29 3.40
N GLU A 129 -2.11 -19.18 3.86
CA GLU A 129 -2.21 -19.79 5.20
C GLU A 129 -2.04 -18.77 6.34
N SER A 130 -1.08 -17.85 6.20
CA SER A 130 -0.83 -16.79 7.18
C SER A 130 -2.01 -15.83 7.29
N ILE A 131 -2.60 -15.41 6.16
CA ILE A 131 -3.78 -14.54 6.13
C ILE A 131 -4.95 -15.21 6.86
N ARG A 132 -5.26 -16.48 6.54
CA ARG A 132 -6.37 -17.21 7.16
C ARG A 132 -6.21 -17.40 8.67
N SER A 133 -4.98 -17.56 9.15
CA SER A 133 -4.70 -17.89 10.56
C SER A 133 -4.44 -16.67 11.45
N GLN A 134 -3.83 -15.61 10.91
CA GLN A 134 -3.29 -14.50 11.71
C GLN A 134 -3.90 -13.14 11.35
N MET A 135 -4.44 -12.96 10.14
CA MET A 135 -5.05 -11.69 9.71
C MET A 135 -6.55 -11.66 10.03
N VAL A 136 -6.88 -12.07 11.26
CA VAL A 136 -8.23 -12.17 11.80
C VAL A 136 -8.38 -11.22 12.99
N THR A 137 -9.59 -10.70 13.17
CA THR A 137 -9.96 -9.88 14.30
C THR A 137 -10.13 -10.72 15.59
N PRO A 138 -10.24 -10.09 16.78
CA PRO A 138 -10.53 -10.81 18.03
C PRO A 138 -11.82 -11.64 18.01
N ASP A 139 -12.84 -11.19 17.26
CA ASP A 139 -14.09 -11.92 17.01
C ASP A 139 -14.01 -12.90 15.83
N ARG A 140 -12.79 -13.18 15.34
CA ARG A 140 -12.45 -14.12 14.26
C ARG A 140 -13.03 -13.75 12.89
N GLN A 141 -13.34 -12.48 12.66
CA GLN A 141 -13.64 -11.98 11.32
C GLN A 141 -12.33 -11.74 10.56
N ALA A 142 -12.29 -12.17 9.31
CA ALA A 142 -11.10 -11.99 8.50
C ALA A 142 -11.03 -10.55 7.99
N LEU A 143 -9.86 -9.91 8.08
CA LEU A 143 -9.63 -8.62 7.44
C LEU A 143 -9.62 -8.75 5.91
N VAL A 144 -9.15 -9.90 5.43
CA VAL A 144 -9.17 -10.30 4.02
C VAL A 144 -9.62 -11.74 3.94
N GLU A 145 -10.56 -12.02 3.04
CA GLU A 145 -11.05 -13.36 2.79
C GLU A 145 -10.26 -14.04 1.67
N VAL A 146 -9.76 -15.25 1.92
CA VAL A 146 -9.06 -16.06 0.92
C VAL A 146 -9.96 -17.22 0.49
N ARG A 147 -10.32 -17.26 -0.80
CA ARG A 147 -11.12 -18.33 -1.42
C ARG A 147 -10.34 -19.00 -2.55
N GLU A 148 -10.65 -20.26 -2.80
CA GLU A 148 -10.06 -21.05 -3.89
C GLU A 148 -10.79 -20.81 -5.22
N GLU A 149 -12.12 -20.63 -5.15
CA GLU A 149 -12.98 -20.41 -6.30
C GLU A 149 -13.66 -19.04 -6.20
N GLN A 150 -13.87 -18.41 -7.36
CA GLN A 150 -14.64 -17.18 -7.50
C GLN A 150 -16.14 -17.46 -7.30
N LEU A 151 -16.84 -16.60 -6.58
CA LEU A 151 -18.30 -16.71 -6.46
C LEU A 151 -18.98 -16.46 -7.81
N GLU A 152 -19.93 -17.32 -8.20
CA GLU A 152 -20.56 -17.34 -9.53
C GLU A 152 -21.23 -16.01 -9.96
N HIS A 153 -21.55 -15.12 -9.03
CA HIS A 153 -22.18 -13.81 -9.29
C HIS A 153 -21.20 -12.63 -9.27
N TRP A 154 -19.93 -12.86 -8.91
CA TRP A 154 -18.87 -11.87 -9.02
C TRP A 154 -18.33 -11.88 -10.45
N THR A 155 -19.13 -11.47 -11.43
CA THR A 155 -18.53 -10.96 -12.67
C THR A 155 -17.74 -9.70 -12.28
N PRO A 156 -16.46 -9.57 -12.64
CA PRO A 156 -15.76 -8.30 -12.48
C PRO A 156 -16.64 -7.24 -13.18
N LEU A 157 -17.04 -6.21 -12.45
CA LEU A 157 -17.44 -4.96 -13.11
C LEU A 157 -16.22 -4.59 -13.96
N ASP A 158 -16.39 -4.61 -15.28
CA ASP A 158 -15.32 -4.41 -16.26
C ASP A 158 -14.35 -3.31 -15.79
N ASP A 159 -13.06 -3.65 -15.72
CA ASP A 159 -11.93 -2.73 -15.53
C ASP A 159 -11.94 -1.72 -14.35
N THR A 160 -12.53 -2.10 -13.21
CA THR A 160 -12.44 -1.30 -11.97
C THR A 160 -11.02 -1.03 -11.44
N ALA A 161 -9.97 -1.71 -11.90
CA ALA A 161 -8.61 -1.32 -11.52
C ALA A 161 -8.19 0.01 -12.17
N ALA A 162 -8.51 0.19 -13.46
CA ALA A 162 -8.29 1.44 -14.18
C ALA A 162 -9.26 2.52 -13.68
N ASP A 163 -10.52 2.16 -13.43
CA ASP A 163 -11.53 3.11 -12.94
C ASP A 163 -11.40 3.44 -11.46
N ALA A 164 -10.84 2.58 -10.60
CA ALA A 164 -10.54 2.94 -9.21
C ALA A 164 -9.35 3.91 -9.12
N LEU A 165 -8.32 3.68 -9.94
CA LEU A 165 -7.22 4.65 -10.11
C LEU A 165 -7.73 5.96 -10.74
N GLY A 166 -8.62 5.86 -11.73
CA GLY A 166 -9.24 6.99 -12.43
C GLY A 166 -10.24 7.78 -11.59
N ALA A 167 -11.09 7.12 -10.80
CA ALA A 167 -12.06 7.75 -9.91
C ALA A 167 -11.37 8.47 -8.74
N THR A 168 -10.28 7.89 -8.22
CA THR A 168 -9.42 8.56 -7.24
C THR A 168 -8.78 9.80 -7.86
N ALA A 169 -8.20 9.69 -9.07
CA ALA A 169 -7.65 10.83 -9.79
C ALA A 169 -8.70 11.91 -10.10
N LEU A 170 -9.87 11.53 -10.62
CA LEU A 170 -10.98 12.44 -10.94
C LEU A 170 -11.54 13.13 -9.70
N SER A 171 -11.65 12.44 -8.56
CA SER A 171 -12.04 13.09 -7.31
C SER A 171 -11.01 14.13 -6.86
N PHE A 172 -9.70 13.86 -7.02
CA PHE A 172 -8.64 14.84 -6.77
C PHE A 172 -8.69 16.05 -7.73
N TYR A 173 -9.14 15.86 -8.98
CA TYR A 173 -9.29 16.95 -9.96
C TYR A 173 -10.59 17.76 -9.75
N GLN A 174 -11.69 17.13 -9.34
CA GLN A 174 -12.95 17.83 -9.06
C GLN A 174 -12.89 18.65 -7.77
N ASP A 175 -12.17 18.19 -6.74
CA ASP A 175 -12.02 18.93 -5.47
C ASP A 175 -11.08 20.15 -5.58
N ARG A 176 -10.28 20.24 -6.66
CA ARG A 176 -9.46 21.42 -6.98
C ARG A 176 -10.17 22.44 -7.88
N GLN A 177 -11.39 22.18 -8.34
CA GLN A 177 -12.12 23.08 -9.26
C GLN A 177 -12.98 24.15 -8.57
N PHE A 178 -12.93 24.27 -7.24
CA PHE A 178 -13.62 25.35 -6.52
C PHE A 178 -12.75 25.94 -5.41
N ASP A 179 -11.60 26.54 -5.74
CA ASP A 179 -11.08 27.71 -4.98
C ASP A 179 -9.97 28.50 -5.73
N ASP A 180 -10.09 28.71 -7.05
CA ASP A 180 -9.29 29.74 -7.73
C ASP A 180 -10.02 31.09 -7.58
N SER A 181 -9.93 31.65 -6.37
CA SER A 181 -10.09 33.07 -6.12
C SER A 181 -8.68 33.69 -6.19
N ASP A 182 -8.19 33.90 -7.41
CA ASP A 182 -7.11 34.85 -7.69
C ASP A 182 -7.51 36.23 -7.16
N ASP A 183 -6.97 36.66 -6.01
CA ASP A 183 -6.76 38.08 -5.67
C ASP A 183 -5.78 38.19 -4.48
N ASP A 184 -4.79 39.08 -4.64
CA ASP A 184 -3.81 39.62 -3.67
C ASP A 184 -2.50 38.86 -3.36
N PHE A 185 -1.54 38.97 -4.29
CA PHE A 185 -0.13 39.13 -3.93
C PHE A 185 0.19 40.63 -3.73
N GLU A 186 0.29 41.10 -2.49
CA GLU A 186 1.03 42.34 -2.19
C GLU A 186 2.51 42.01 -1.92
N LEU A 187 3.37 42.46 -2.84
CA LEU A 187 4.82 42.45 -2.69
C LEU A 187 5.22 43.57 -1.72
N LEU A 188 5.65 43.23 -0.49
CA LEU A 188 6.32 44.19 0.38
C LEU A 188 7.82 44.19 0.08
N GLY A 189 8.26 45.25 -0.63
CA GLY A 189 9.61 45.78 -0.60
C GLY A 189 9.70 46.96 0.37
#